data_AF-A0A957L9H1-F1
#
_entry.id   AF-A0A957L9H1-F1
#
_cell.length_a   1.000
_cell.length_b   1.000
_cell.length_c   1.000
_cell.angle_alpha   90.00
_cell.angle_beta   90.00
_cell.angle_gamma   90.00
#
_symmetry.space_group_name_H-M   'P 1'
#
loop_
_entity.id
_entity.type
_entity.pdbx_description
1 polymer ?
#
loop_
_entity_poly.entity_id
_entity_poly.type
_entity_poly.pdbx_seq_one_letter_code
_entity_poly.pdbx_strand_id
1 'polypeptide(L)'
;GDWANSFAWVKKEGALAHLPGDPLLEMDWAALMPDAVIAGLPSWVLRSHSWAGLAVGWVHKAGSLLAVLPYGRGHILMTTFKLNAHTLAEDAVGQALFGGLVNLLGEA
;
A
#
# COMPACT_ATOMS: atom_id res chain seq x y z
N GLY A 1 28.34 6.18 6.01
CA GLY A 1 27.26 5.73 6.90
C GLY A 1 25.96 5.74 6.14
N ASP A 2 25.89 4.96 5.06
CA ASP A 2 24.82 4.98 4.06
C ASP A 2 23.80 3.85 4.21
N TRP A 3 23.82 3.16 5.35
CA TRP A 3 23.07 1.91 5.57
C TRP A 3 21.60 2.12 5.97
N ALA A 4 21.01 3.27 5.64
CA ALA A 4 19.62 3.52 5.98
C ALA A 4 18.72 2.89 4.91
N ASN A 5 18.46 1.60 5.08
CA ASN A 5 17.62 0.78 4.22
C ASN A 5 16.27 1.45 3.94
N SER A 6 15.78 1.27 2.71
CA SER A 6 14.40 1.57 2.38
C SER A 6 13.59 0.29 2.48
N PHE A 7 12.41 0.36 3.11
CA PHE A 7 11.51 -0.78 3.20
C PHE A 7 10.08 -0.33 2.93
N ALA A 8 9.38 -1.11 2.11
CA ALA A 8 7.96 -0.95 1.90
C ALA A 8 7.20 -1.94 2.78
N TRP A 9 5.98 -1.58 3.17
CA TRP A 9 5.15 -2.40 4.05
C TRP A 9 3.67 -2.30 3.68
N VAL A 10 2.90 -3.31 4.08
CA VAL A 10 1.43 -3.33 4.06
C VAL A 10 0.89 -3.82 5.40
N LYS A 11 -0.21 -3.23 5.88
CA LYS A 11 -0.96 -3.72 7.04
C LYS A 11 -1.61 -5.05 6.69
N LYS A 12 -1.28 -6.10 7.43
CA LYS A 12 -1.85 -7.44 7.28
C LYS A 12 -3.00 -7.67 8.25
N GLU A 13 -4.03 -6.85 8.11
CA GLU A 13 -5.19 -6.81 9.01
C GLU A 13 -6.48 -6.70 8.19
N GLY A 14 -7.61 -7.14 8.78
CA GLY A 14 -8.94 -7.08 8.14
C GLY A 14 -8.94 -7.67 6.74
N ALA A 15 -9.53 -6.94 5.79
CA ALA A 15 -9.56 -7.26 4.37
C ALA A 15 -8.20 -7.50 3.67
N LEU A 16 -7.06 -7.22 4.32
CA LEU A 16 -5.71 -7.47 3.80
C LEU A 16 -4.96 -8.60 4.53
N ALA A 17 -5.58 -9.25 5.52
CA ALA A 17 -4.96 -10.31 6.31
C ALA A 17 -4.61 -11.56 5.47
N HIS A 18 -5.32 -11.80 4.36
CA HIS A 18 -5.12 -12.96 3.47
C HIS A 18 -3.93 -12.82 2.52
N LEU A 19 -3.30 -11.65 2.43
CA LEU A 19 -2.14 -11.45 1.56
C LEU A 19 -1.00 -12.43 1.94
N PRO A 20 -0.22 -12.93 0.98
CA PRO A 20 0.91 -13.81 1.28
C PRO A 20 2.06 -13.06 1.98
N GLY A 21 3.08 -13.80 2.43
CA GLY A 21 4.33 -13.23 2.96
C GLY A 21 4.23 -12.60 4.35
N ASP A 22 5.21 -11.76 4.68
CA ASP A 22 5.24 -10.93 5.89
C ASP A 22 4.75 -9.49 5.58
N PRO A 23 4.58 -8.60 6.58
CA PRO A 23 4.17 -7.22 6.33
C PRO A 23 5.15 -6.38 5.49
N LEU A 24 6.41 -6.79 5.38
CA LEU A 24 7.40 -6.15 4.51
C LEU A 24 7.24 -6.65 3.08
N LEU A 25 7.28 -5.73 2.12
CA LEU A 25 7.11 -6.07 0.70
C LEU A 25 8.47 -6.46 0.12
N GLU A 26 8.59 -7.74 -0.24
CA GLU A 26 9.82 -8.34 -0.76
C GLU A 26 9.68 -8.65 -2.26
N MET A 27 10.48 -9.60 -2.78
CA MET A 27 10.57 -9.91 -4.21
C MET A 27 9.24 -10.37 -4.85
N ASP A 28 8.34 -10.94 -4.06
CA ASP A 28 6.99 -11.34 -4.47
C ASP A 28 6.10 -10.16 -4.86
N TRP A 29 6.46 -8.93 -4.46
CA TRP A 29 5.75 -7.69 -4.81
C TRP A 29 6.36 -6.94 -6.00
N ALA A 30 7.46 -7.43 -6.58
CA ALA A 30 8.28 -6.67 -7.54
C ALA A 30 7.46 -6.13 -8.73
N ALA A 31 6.53 -6.91 -9.28
CA ALA A 31 5.67 -6.49 -10.39
C ALA A 31 4.65 -5.40 -9.99
N LEU A 32 4.29 -5.34 -8.70
CA LEU A 32 3.33 -4.39 -8.13
C LEU A 32 3.99 -3.10 -7.65
N MET A 33 5.32 -3.13 -7.43
CA MET A 33 6.03 -2.02 -6.81
C MET A 33 5.87 -0.72 -7.59
N PRO A 34 5.40 0.35 -6.92
CA PRO A 34 5.06 1.60 -7.57
C PRO A 34 6.30 2.45 -7.89
N ASP A 35 6.16 3.33 -8.89
CA ASP A 35 7.21 4.33 -9.23
C ASP A 35 7.02 5.66 -8.49
N ALA A 36 5.94 5.78 -7.70
CA ALA A 36 5.57 7.00 -6.98
C ALA A 36 4.98 6.69 -5.61
N VAL A 37 4.96 7.69 -4.74
CA VAL A 37 4.28 7.69 -3.44
C VAL A 37 3.12 8.69 -3.47
N ILE A 38 2.12 8.51 -2.60
CA ILE A 38 1.06 9.51 -2.40
C ILE A 38 1.65 10.67 -1.60
N ALA A 39 1.87 11.79 -2.28
CA ALA A 39 2.40 13.02 -1.68
C ALA A 39 1.28 13.95 -1.17
N GLY A 40 1.63 14.90 -0.31
CA GLY A 40 0.71 15.93 0.18
C GLY A 40 -0.26 15.49 1.28
N LEU A 41 -0.19 14.24 1.74
CA LEU A 41 -1.00 13.78 2.87
C LEU A 41 -0.57 14.46 4.17
N PRO A 42 -1.51 15.02 4.95
CA PRO A 42 -1.22 15.48 6.31
C PRO A 42 -0.63 14.35 7.16
N SER A 43 0.24 14.70 8.11
CA SER A 43 0.94 13.69 8.92
C SER A 43 -0.01 12.78 9.71
N TRP A 44 -1.19 13.26 10.09
CA TRP A 44 -2.22 12.45 10.74
C TRP A 44 -2.81 11.40 9.79
N VAL A 45 -3.06 11.73 8.52
CA VAL A 45 -3.52 10.79 7.50
C VAL A 45 -2.49 9.69 7.29
N LEU A 46 -1.21 10.08 7.16
CA LEU A 46 -0.12 9.11 7.00
C LEU A 46 -0.05 8.11 8.17
N ARG A 47 -0.35 8.56 9.40
CA ARG A 47 -0.34 7.72 10.60
C ARG A 47 -1.56 6.82 10.72
N SER A 48 -2.78 7.34 10.54
CA SER A 48 -4.00 6.61 10.86
C SER A 48 -4.73 6.00 9.65
N HIS A 49 -4.51 6.51 8.45
CA HIS A 49 -5.28 6.16 7.26
C HIS A 49 -4.42 5.52 6.14
N SER A 50 -3.10 5.40 6.36
CA SER A 50 -2.22 4.65 5.48
C SER A 50 -2.28 3.16 5.80
N TRP A 51 -2.49 2.34 4.78
CA TRP A 51 -2.55 0.88 4.85
C TRP A 51 -1.34 0.20 4.22
N ALA A 52 -0.59 0.93 3.40
CA ALA A 52 0.75 0.54 2.96
C ALA A 52 1.62 1.78 2.88
N GLY A 53 2.94 1.60 2.98
CA GLY A 53 3.87 2.72 2.98
C GLY A 53 5.28 2.32 2.61
N LEU A 54 6.12 3.34 2.41
CA LEU A 54 7.55 3.25 2.19
C LEU A 54 8.25 4.11 3.22
N ALA A 55 9.21 3.56 3.94
CA ALA A 55 10.16 4.32 4.74
C ALA A 55 11.50 4.38 4.02
N VAL A 56 12.04 5.57 3.83
CA VAL A 56 13.37 5.80 3.24
C VAL A 56 14.26 6.39 4.31
N GLY A 57 15.10 5.55 4.91
CA GLY A 57 15.86 5.90 6.11
C GLY A 57 16.79 7.10 5.92
N TRP A 58 17.50 7.18 4.79
CA TRP A 58 18.47 8.26 4.53
C TRP A 58 17.82 9.61 4.20
N VAL A 59 16.57 9.61 3.73
CA VAL A 59 15.78 10.84 3.51
C VAL A 59 15.02 11.24 4.77
N HIS A 60 14.99 10.37 5.78
CA HIS A 60 14.17 10.54 7.00
C HIS A 60 12.70 10.83 6.66
N LYS A 61 12.17 10.16 5.64
CA LYS A 61 10.79 10.34 5.19
C LYS A 61 10.05 9.03 5.03
N ALA A 62 8.76 9.09 5.33
CA ALA A 62 7.80 8.07 5.00
C ALA A 62 6.83 8.59 3.92
N GLY A 63 6.40 7.70 3.03
CA GLY A 63 5.38 7.95 2.03
C GLY A 63 4.28 6.89 2.11
N SER A 64 3.05 7.27 1.79
CA SER A 64 1.95 6.30 1.69
C SER A 64 1.95 5.68 0.29
N LEU A 65 1.74 4.36 0.22
CA LEU A 65 1.52 3.64 -1.03
C LEU A 65 0.04 3.26 -1.23
N LEU A 66 -0.70 3.22 -0.11
CA LEU A 66 -2.13 2.93 -0.05
C LEU A 66 -2.73 3.71 1.12
N ALA A 67 -3.76 4.51 0.85
CA ALA A 67 -4.51 5.25 1.86
C ALA A 67 -6.02 5.07 1.65
N VAL A 68 -6.77 5.01 2.75
CA VAL A 68 -8.24 4.97 2.76
C VAL A 68 -8.73 6.12 3.63
N LEU A 69 -9.58 6.98 3.08
CA LEU A 69 -10.06 8.20 3.73
C LEU A 69 -11.59 8.26 3.70
N PRO A 70 -12.24 8.73 4.78
CA PRO A 70 -13.67 9.01 4.73
C PRO A 70 -13.96 10.19 3.80
N TYR A 71 -14.99 10.04 2.98
CA TYR A 71 -15.47 11.09 2.07
C TYR A 71 -17.00 11.04 1.96
N GLY A 72 -17.67 12.05 2.53
CA GLY A 72 -19.12 12.09 2.60
C GLY A 72 -19.68 10.92 3.43
N ARG A 73 -20.43 10.02 2.80
CA ARG A 73 -21.04 8.83 3.43
C ARG A 73 -20.30 7.53 3.12
N GLY A 74 -19.14 7.61 2.46
CA GLY A 74 -18.35 6.45 2.09
C GLY A 74 -16.85 6.74 2.22
N HIS A 75 -16.06 5.95 1.50
CA HIS A 75 -14.61 5.99 1.57
C HIS A 75 -13.99 6.17 0.19
N ILE A 76 -12.84 6.84 0.15
CA ILE A 76 -11.96 6.91 -1.01
C ILE A 76 -10.70 6.12 -0.68
N LEU A 77 -10.38 5.16 -1.54
CA LEU A 77 -9.13 4.43 -1.52
C LEU A 77 -8.24 4.94 -2.65
N MET A 78 -6.99 5.25 -2.32
CA MET A 78 -5.97 5.66 -3.29
C MET A 78 -4.77 4.74 -3.12
N THR A 79 -4.26 4.22 -4.24
CA THR A 79 -3.02 3.43 -4.24
C THR A 79 -2.14 3.78 -5.42
N THR A 80 -0.84 3.59 -5.22
CA THR A 80 0.18 3.72 -6.26
C THR A 80 0.62 2.36 -6.81
N PHE A 81 0.26 1.25 -6.16
CA PHE A 81 0.60 -0.10 -6.64
C PHE A 81 0.16 -0.29 -8.10
N LYS A 82 0.98 -1.00 -8.89
CA LYS A 82 0.76 -1.24 -10.32
C LYS A 82 -0.34 -2.27 -10.54
N LEU A 83 -1.60 -1.86 -10.34
CA LEU A 83 -2.80 -2.68 -10.52
C LEU A 83 -3.45 -2.42 -11.89
N ASN A 84 -2.66 -2.44 -12.96
CA ASN A 84 -3.16 -2.29 -14.32
C ASN A 84 -3.65 -3.65 -14.88
N ALA A 85 -4.31 -3.63 -16.05
CA ALA A 85 -4.89 -4.82 -16.65
C ALA A 85 -3.87 -5.96 -16.90
N HIS A 86 -2.62 -5.62 -17.25
CA HIS A 86 -1.56 -6.60 -17.46
C HIS A 86 -1.18 -7.26 -16.13
N THR A 87 -0.85 -6.47 -15.11
CA THR A 87 -0.45 -7.02 -13.82
C THR A 87 -1.56 -7.86 -13.17
N LEU A 88 -2.82 -7.43 -13.29
CA LEU A 88 -3.96 -8.18 -12.76
C LEU A 88 -4.26 -9.48 -13.53
N ALA A 89 -3.81 -9.62 -14.78
CA ALA A 89 -3.99 -10.84 -15.54
C ALA A 89 -2.98 -11.94 -15.17
N GLU A 90 -1.80 -11.56 -14.71
CA GLU A 90 -0.64 -12.47 -14.58
C GLU A 90 -0.13 -12.64 -13.15
N ASP A 91 -0.37 -11.67 -12.27
CA ASP A 91 0.20 -11.64 -10.91
C ASP A 91 -0.84 -12.01 -9.84
N ALA A 92 -0.62 -13.14 -9.17
CA ALA A 92 -1.51 -13.64 -8.12
C ALA A 92 -1.54 -12.73 -6.87
N VAL A 93 -0.43 -12.08 -6.54
CA VAL A 93 -0.36 -11.12 -5.43
C VAL A 93 -1.16 -9.87 -5.79
N GLY A 94 -1.07 -9.42 -7.04
CA GLY A 94 -1.83 -8.30 -7.58
C GLY A 94 -3.34 -8.55 -7.56
N GLN A 95 -3.77 -9.76 -7.94
CA GLN A 95 -5.16 -10.18 -7.84
C GLN A 95 -5.65 -10.22 -6.38
N ALA A 96 -4.85 -10.82 -5.49
CA ALA A 96 -5.17 -10.90 -4.07
C ALA A 96 -5.24 -9.52 -3.42
N LEU A 97 -4.32 -8.61 -3.77
CA LEU A 97 -4.32 -7.22 -3.34
C LEU A 97 -5.58 -6.53 -3.85
N PHE A 98 -5.86 -6.56 -5.13
CA PHE A 98 -7.04 -5.91 -5.70
C PHE A 98 -8.34 -6.35 -5.05
N GLY A 99 -8.54 -7.67 -4.85
CA GLY A 99 -9.69 -8.19 -4.11
C GLY A 99 -9.75 -7.68 -2.66
N GLY A 100 -8.60 -7.65 -1.98
CA GLY A 100 -8.48 -7.07 -0.65
C GLY A 100 -8.83 -5.57 -0.59
N LEU A 101 -8.39 -4.78 -1.57
CA LEU A 101 -8.71 -3.35 -1.65
C LEU A 101 -10.20 -3.09 -1.86
N VAL A 102 -10.86 -3.92 -2.67
CA VAL A 102 -12.32 -3.82 -2.87
C VAL A 102 -13.07 -4.16 -1.58
N ASN A 103 -12.67 -5.21 -0.88
CA ASN A 103 -13.26 -5.58 0.41
C ASN A 103 -12.99 -4.51 1.48
N LEU A 104 -11.79 -3.94 1.49
CA LEU A 104 -11.39 -2.88 2.42
C LEU A 104 -12.30 -1.64 2.29
N LEU A 105 -12.70 -1.28 1.07
CA LEU A 105 -13.68 -0.20 0.85
C LEU A 105 -15.09 -0.53 1.37
N GLY A 106 -15.46 -1.81 1.46
CA GLY A 106 -16.73 -2.26 2.01
C GLY A 106 -16.73 -2.35 3.54
N GLU A 107 -15.57 -2.54 4.16
CA GLU A 107 -15.38 -2.59 5.63
C GLU A 107 -15.09 -1.22 6.25
N ALA A 108 -14.52 -0.29 5.48
CA ALA A 108 -14.13 1.04 5.94
C ALA A 108 -15.33 1.91 6.31
#